data_AF-A0A7J2U342-F1
#
_entry.id   AF-A0A7J2U342-F1
#
_cell.length_a   1.000
_cell.length_b   1.000
_cell.length_c   1.000
_cell.angle_alpha   90.00
_cell.angle_beta   90.00
_cell.angle_gamma   90.00
#
_symmetry.space_group_name_H-M   'P 1'
#
loop_
_entity.id
_entity.type
_entity.pdbx_description
1 polymer ?
#
loop_
_entity_poly.entity_id
_entity_poly.type
_entity_poly.pdbx_seq_one_letter_code
_entity_poly.pdbx_strand_id
1 'polypeptide(L)' 'MAENVGRYPGKEVAQLYISKEYSEVTRPVKELKAFKKVYLEPGQAKKVLFRIPTEV' A
#
# COMPACT_ATOMS: atom_id res chain seq x y z
N MET A 1 1.51 -2.09 -8.45
CA MET A 1 2.79 -1.57 -8.98
C MET A 1 2.79 -0.06 -8.83
N ALA A 2 3.94 0.57 -8.67
CA ALA A 2 4.07 2.01 -8.59
C ALA A 2 4.99 2.50 -9.71
N GLU A 3 4.55 3.50 -10.46
CA GLU A 3 5.29 4.05 -11.60
C GLU A 3 5.36 5.57 -11.48
N ASN A 4 6.55 6.13 -11.66
CA ASN A 4 6.72 7.58 -11.67
C ASN A 4 6.57 8.11 -13.11
N VAL A 5 5.39 8.62 -13.42
CA VAL A 5 5.07 9.26 -14.71
C VAL A 5 5.48 10.74 -14.75
N GLY A 6 6.09 11.26 -13.68
CA GLY A 6 6.56 12.62 -13.56
C GLY A 6 7.95 12.84 -14.17
N ARG A 7 8.36 14.11 -14.25
CA ARG A 7 9.67 14.51 -14.78
C ARG A 7 10.80 14.50 -13.75
N TYR A 8 10.47 14.28 -12.48
CA TYR A 8 11.43 14.39 -11.37
C TYR A 8 11.44 13.12 -10.52
N PRO A 9 12.58 12.76 -9.91
CA PRO A 9 12.65 11.66 -8.97
C PRO A 9 11.80 11.94 -7.73
N GLY A 10 11.09 10.92 -7.26
CA GLY A 10 10.11 11.05 -6.17
C GLY A 10 10.15 9.87 -5.20
N LYS A 11 9.64 10.09 -4.00
CA LYS A 11 9.32 9.01 -3.04
C LYS A 11 7.81 8.92 -2.91
N GLU A 12 7.26 7.78 -3.28
CA GLU A 12 5.85 7.48 -3.11
C GLU A 12 5.63 6.58 -1.89
N VAL A 13 4.51 6.76 -1.19
CA VAL A 13 4.12 5.89 -0.06
C VAL A 13 2.91 5.08 -0.49
N ALA A 14 3.15 3.84 -0.90
CA ALA A 14 2.08 2.89 -1.20
C ALA A 14 1.48 2.39 0.13
N GLN A 15 0.15 2.49 0.28
CA GLN A 15 -0.56 2.14 1.51
C GLN A 15 -1.59 1.05 1.22
N LEU A 16 -1.67 0.06 2.11
CA LEU A 16 -2.60 -1.05 2.06
C LEU A 16 -3.59 -0.92 3.23
N TYR A 17 -4.86 -0.76 2.88
CA TYR A 17 -5.97 -0.76 3.81
C TYR A 17 -6.78 -2.03 3.66
N ILE A 18 -7.20 -2.62 4.78
CA ILE A 18 -8.16 -3.73 4.77
C ILE A 18 -9.45 -3.30 5.44
N SER A 19 -10.53 -3.96 5.06
CA SER A 19 -11.84 -3.90 5.71
C SER A 19 -12.32 -5.31 5.97
N LYS A 20 -13.00 -5.54 7.08
CA LYS A 20 -13.64 -6.82 7.41
C LYS A 20 -15.14 -6.66 7.27
N GLU A 21 -15.72 -7.27 6.23
CA GLU A 21 -17.15 -7.13 5.90
C GLU A 21 -18.08 -7.78 6.93
N TYR A 22 -17.67 -8.92 7.48
CA TYR A 22 -18.39 -9.62 8.55
C TYR A 22 -17.50 -9.71 9.79
N SER A 23 -17.86 -8.95 10.81
CA SER A 23 -17.13 -8.87 12.07
C SER A 23 -18.14 -8.90 13.21
N GLU A 24 -17.94 -9.80 14.17
CA GLU A 24 -18.74 -9.86 15.42
C GLU A 24 -18.60 -8.58 16.26
N VAL A 25 -17.55 -7.79 15.98
CA VAL A 25 -17.24 -6.56 16.69
C VAL A 25 -17.18 -5.40 15.69
N THR A 26 -17.68 -4.22 16.05
CA THR A 26 -17.54 -3.03 15.21
C THR A 26 -16.06 -2.75 14.95
N ARG A 27 -15.66 -2.75 13.68
CA ARG A 27 -14.30 -2.43 13.22
C ARG A 27 -14.32 -1.21 12.28
N PRO A 28 -13.20 -0.48 12.16
CA PRO A 28 -13.10 0.63 11.23
C PRO A 28 -13.30 0.16 9.77
N VAL A 29 -13.93 0.98 8.95
CA VAL A 29 -14.15 0.70 7.52
C VAL A 29 -12.83 0.60 6.74
N LYS A 30 -11.76 1.27 7.23
CA LYS A 30 -10.41 1.21 6.65
C LYS A 30 -9.38 1.10 7.76
N GLU A 31 -8.72 -0.04 7.85
CA GLU A 31 -7.58 -0.26 8.73
C GLU A 31 -6.29 -0.29 7.91
N LEU A 32 -5.36 0.64 8.17
CA LEU A 32 -4.03 0.62 7.53
C LEU A 32 -3.24 -0.58 8.08
N LYS A 33 -2.98 -1.58 7.26
CA LYS A 33 -2.23 -2.79 7.68
C LYS A 33 -0.77 -2.77 7.26
N ALA A 34 -0.45 -2.10 6.16
CA ALA A 34 0.93 -1.98 5.70
C ALA A 34 1.11 -0.73 4.86
N PHE A 35 2.34 -0.19 4.86
CA PHE A 35 2.76 0.83 3.92
C PHE A 35 4.20 0.57 3.50
N LYS A 36 4.56 1.02 2.29
CA LYS A 36 5.92 0.92 1.78
C LYS A 36 6.30 2.20 1.06
N LYS A 37 7.42 2.79 1.47
CA LYS A 37 8.01 3.94 0.78
C LYS A 37 8.88 3.45 -0.36
N VAL A 38 8.63 3.95 -1.56
CA VAL A 38 9.32 3.55 -2.78
C VAL A 38 9.92 4.78 -3.42
N TYR A 39 11.23 4.78 -3.61
CA TYR A 39 11.90 5.78 -4.42
C TYR A 39 11.83 5.37 -5.90
N LEU A 40 11.41 6.29 -6.75
CA LEU A 40 11.26 6.09 -8.20
C LEU A 40 11.90 7.24 -8.96
N GLU A 41 12.77 6.89 -9.90
CA GLU A 41 13.23 7.83 -10.94
C GLU A 41 12.14 8.07 -11.99
N PRO A 42 12.21 9.16 -12.78
CA PRO A 42 11.28 9.41 -13.88
C PRO A 42 11.20 8.19 -14.83
N GLY A 43 9.97 7.73 -15.12
CA GLY A 43 9.71 6.56 -15.96
C GLY A 43 9.99 5.20 -15.30
N GLN A 44 10.42 5.17 -14.03
CA GLN A 44 10.68 3.92 -13.33
C GLN A 44 9.39 3.31 -12.77
N ALA A 45 9.20 2.02 -13.01
CA ALA A 45 8.15 1.22 -12.39
C ALA A 45 8.75 0.19 -11.41
N LYS A 46 8.17 0.08 -10.21
CA LYS A 46 8.52 -0.95 -9.22
C LYS A 46 7.30 -1.74 -8.76
N LYS A 47 7.48 -3.06 -8.59
CA LYS A 47 6.49 -3.91 -7.94
C LYS A 47 6.53 -3.71 -6.43
N VAL A 48 5.39 -3.35 -5.86
CA VAL A 48 5.19 -3.23 -4.40
C VAL A 48 4.49 -4.48 -3.94
N LEU A 49 5.15 -5.26 -3.09
CA LEU A 49 4.64 -6.49 -2.50
C LEU A 49 4.38 -6.24 -1.02
N PHE A 50 3.15 -6.51 -0.58
CA PHE A 50 2.75 -6.53 0.81
C PHE A 50 2.55 -7.97 1.24
N ARG A 51 3.13 -8.35 2.38
CA ARG A 51 2.82 -9.63 3.03
C ARG A 51 1.81 -9.34 4.12
N ILE A 52 0.63 -9.93 4.00
CA ILE A 52 -0.42 -9.84 4.99
C ILE A 52 -0.40 -11.15 5.77
N PRO A 53 -0.02 -11.16 7.06
CA PRO A 53 -0.23 -12.35 7.88
C PRO A 53 -1.74 -12.56 8.04
N THR A 54 -2.21 -13.78 7.82
CA THR A 54 -3.57 -14.16 8.24
C THR A 54 -3.60 -14.18 9.77
N GLU A 55 -4.39 -13.28 10.37
CA GLU A 55 -4.75 -13.39 11.78
C GLU A 55 -5.50 -14.73 11.95
N VAL A 56 -4.94 -15.64 12.76
CA VAL A 56 -5.56 -16.91 13.21
C VAL A 56 -6.63 -16.62 14.26
#